data_AF-A0A661R5N8-F1
#
_entry.id   AF-A0A661R5N8-F1
#
_cell.length_a   1.000
_cell.length_b   1.000
_cell.length_c   1.000
_cell.angle_alpha   90.00
_cell.angle_beta   90.00
_cell.angle_gamma   90.00
#
_symmetry.space_group_name_H-M   'P 1'
#
loop_
_entity.id
_entity.type
_entity.pdbx_description
1 polymer ?
#
loop_
_entity_poly.entity_id
_entity_poly.type
_entity_poly.pdbx_seq_one_letter_code
_entity_poly.pdbx_strand_id
1 'polypeptide(L)' 'QLTDTLAAYCSYESDLNINKNIESIVGVTIKKACWGISVQFKDTSADTSISFMVTLNGMGGFGTQ' A
#
# COMPACT_ATOMS: atom_id res chain seq x y z
N GLN A 1 11.91 -1.87 0.38
CA GLN A 1 12.06 -0.65 1.22
C GLN A 1 13.08 0.24 0.55
N LEU A 2 12.86 1.56 0.52
CA LEU A 2 13.78 2.53 -0.09
C LEU A 2 14.72 3.12 0.96
N THR A 3 14.21 3.36 2.16
CA THR A 3 14.97 3.74 3.36
C THR A 3 14.33 3.09 4.59
N ASP A 4 14.94 3.26 5.77
CA ASP A 4 14.38 2.79 7.04
C ASP A 4 13.00 3.40 7.35
N THR A 5 12.68 4.55 6.75
CA THR A 5 11.44 5.30 6.98
C THR A 5 10.48 5.22 5.79
N LEU A 6 10.98 5.02 4.57
CA LEU A 6 10.19 5.09 3.34
C LEU A 6 10.18 3.75 2.62
N ALA A 7 8.97 3.25 2.34
CA ALA A 7 8.75 2.11 1.47
C ALA A 7 7.88 2.54 0.29
N ALA A 8 8.23 2.05 -0.90
CA ALA A 8 7.35 2.07 -2.06
C ALA A 8 7.14 0.63 -2.52
N TYR A 9 5.98 0.37 -3.12
CA TYR A 9 5.67 -0.89 -3.75
C TYR A 9 4.78 -0.67 -4.96
N CYS A 10 4.87 -1.60 -5.91
CA CYS A 10 3.94 -1.70 -7.02
C CYS A 10 3.54 -3.16 -7.21
N SER A 11 2.33 -3.37 -7.72
CA SER A 11 1.83 -4.67 -8.16
C SER A 11 1.15 -4.50 -9.50
N TYR A 12 1.30 -5.50 -10.36
CA TYR A 12 0.67 -5.54 -11.67
C TYR A 12 0.18 -6.96 -11.94
N GLU A 13 -1.09 -7.10 -12.26
CA GLU A 13 -1.72 -8.37 -12.58
C GLU A 13 -2.44 -8.27 -13.93
N SER A 14 -2.17 -9.22 -14.82
CA SER A 14 -2.76 -9.25 -16.17
C SER A 14 -3.20 -10.66 -16.56
N ASP A 15 -4.32 -10.77 -17.26
CA ASP A 15 -4.72 -11.99 -17.95
C ASP A 15 -3.99 -12.07 -19.31
N LEU A 16 -3.12 -13.07 -19.43
CA LEU A 16 -2.33 -13.31 -20.65
C LEU A 16 -3.15 -13.89 -21.80
N ASN A 17 -4.31 -14.52 -21.53
CA ASN A 17 -5.13 -15.14 -22.57
C ASN A 17 -5.91 -14.11 -23.37
N ILE A 18 -6.37 -13.05 -22.69
CA ILE A 18 -7.16 -11.96 -23.28
C ILE A 18 -6.38 -10.65 -23.39
N ASN A 19 -5.08 -10.68 -23.05
CA ASN A 19 -4.18 -9.52 -23.04
C ASN A 19 -4.79 -8.30 -22.33
N LYS A 20 -5.32 -8.52 -21.12
CA LYS A 20 -6.06 -7.50 -20.36
C LYS A 20 -5.46 -7.30 -18.97
N ASN A 21 -5.26 -6.04 -18.59
CA ASN A 21 -4.91 -5.66 -17.23
C ASN A 21 -6.07 -5.99 -16.27
N ILE A 22 -5.79 -6.72 -15.19
CA ILE A 22 -6.74 -7.05 -14.13
C ILE A 22 -6.62 -6.01 -13.01
N GLU A 23 -5.39 -5.74 -12.57
CA GLU A 23 -5.11 -4.88 -11.42
C GLU A 23 -3.74 -4.22 -11.53
N SER A 24 -3.68 -2.95 -11.16
CA SER A 24 -2.44 -2.18 -11.02
C SER A 24 -2.48 -1.41 -9.72
N ILE A 25 -1.48 -1.63 -8.87
CA ILE A 25 -1.36 -0.98 -7.57
C ILE A 25 -0.02 -0.25 -7.50
N VAL A 26 -0.04 0.97 -7.00
CA VAL A 26 1.14 1.71 -6.60
C VAL A 26 0.91 2.25 -5.20
N GLY A 27 1.87 2.05 -4.31
CA GLY A 27 1.76 2.51 -2.94
C GLY A 27 3.08 3.04 -2.38
N VAL A 28 2.93 4.02 -1.50
CA VAL A 28 4.02 4.60 -0.71
C VAL A 28 3.63 4.55 0.76
N THR A 29 4.60 4.27 1.62
CA THR A 29 4.42 4.22 3.06
C THR A 29 5.57 4.93 3.74
N ILE A 30 5.23 5.83 4.65
CA ILE A 30 6.14 6.49 5.59
C ILE A 30 5.91 5.84 6.96
N LYS A 31 6.96 5.29 7.55
CA LYS A 31 6.96 4.66 8.88
C LYS A 31 7.79 5.50 9.85
N LYS A 32 7.18 5.93 10.96
CA LYS A 32 7.84 6.54 12.11
C LYS A 32 7.56 5.69 13.36
N ALA A 33 8.31 5.94 14.43
CA ALA A 33 8.23 5.13 15.65
C ALA A 33 6.82 5.06 16.24
N CYS A 34 6.09 6.18 16.26
CA CYS A 34 4.77 6.27 16.90
C CYS A 34 3.63 6.48 15.89
N TRP A 35 3.92 6.57 14.60
CA TRP A 35 2.89 6.71 13.57
C TRP A 35 3.39 6.28 12.20
N GLY A 36 2.46 6.01 11.28
CA GLY A 36 2.74 5.78 9.88
C GLY A 36 1.64 6.33 9.01
N ILE A 37 1.97 6.65 7.78
CA ILE A 37 1.00 7.02 6.75
C ILE A 37 1.30 6.16 5.54
N SER A 38 0.27 5.54 4.98
CA SER A 38 0.34 4.93 3.66
C SER A 38 -0.67 5.58 2.73
N VAL A 39 -0.29 5.69 1.47
CA VAL A 39 -1.15 6.12 0.36
C VAL A 39 -1.03 5.06 -0.72
N GLN A 40 -2.16 4.64 -1.26
CA GLN A 40 -2.24 3.65 -2.31
C GLN A 40 -3.15 4.15 -3.41
N PHE A 41 -2.66 4.10 -4.64
CA PHE A 41 -3.46 4.13 -5.84
C PHE A 41 -3.71 2.69 -6.30
N LYS A 42 -4.96 2.36 -6.59
CA LYS A 42 -5.35 1.04 -7.08
C LYS A 42 -6.29 1.23 -8.26
N ASP A 43 -5.86 0.73 -9.40
CA ASP A 43 -6.66 0.62 -10.62
C ASP A 43 -7.03 -0.85 -10.84
N THR A 44 -8.30 -1.10 -11.12
CA THR A 44 -8.80 -2.43 -11.46
C THR A 44 -9.65 -2.33 -12.71
N SER A 45 -9.95 -3.46 -13.33
CA SER A 45 -10.82 -3.48 -14.51
C SER A 45 -12.25 -2.94 -14.29
N ALA A 46 -12.70 -2.79 -13.03
CA ALA A 46 -14.05 -2.34 -12.68
C ALA A 46 -14.10 -0.98 -11.96
N ASP A 47 -13.03 -0.58 -11.27
CA ASP A 47 -12.99 0.61 -10.43
C ASP A 47 -11.56 1.16 -10.26
N THR A 48 -11.46 2.46 -10.02
CA THR A 48 -10.19 3.16 -9.72
C THR A 48 -10.34 3.88 -8.38
N SER A 49 -9.40 3.64 -7.47
CA SER A 49 -9.46 4.16 -6.11
C SER A 49 -8.13 4.74 -5.62
N ILE A 50 -8.23 5.72 -4.74
CA ILE A 50 -7.12 6.24 -3.94
C ILE A 50 -7.50 6.06 -2.47
N SER A 51 -6.65 5.39 -1.72
CA SER A 51 -6.82 5.20 -0.28
C SER A 51 -5.64 5.77 0.49
N PHE A 52 -5.90 6.25 1.70
CA PHE A 52 -4.86 6.59 2.65
C PHE A 52 -5.18 5.94 3.99
N MET A 53 -4.14 5.54 4.72
CA MET A 53 -4.26 4.94 6.04
C MET A 53 -3.24 5.58 6.98
N VAL A 54 -3.75 6.12 8.08
CA VAL A 54 -2.95 6.59 9.21
C VAL A 54 -2.89 5.48 10.24
N THR A 55 -1.69 5.09 10.64
CA THR A 55 -1.45 4.11 11.69
C THR A 55 -0.82 4.83 12.87
N LEU A 56 -1.30 4.61 14.09
CA LEU A 56 -0.69 5.13 15.31
C LEU A 56 -0.08 3.96 16.07
N ASN A 57 1.24 4.01 16.30
CA ASN A 57 2.01 2.98 16.98
C ASN A 57 2.38 3.46 18.38
N GLY A 58 2.57 2.55 19.33
CA GLY A 58 3.09 2.91 20.66
C GLY A 58 2.08 3.57 21.62
N MET A 59 0.78 3.57 21.31
CA MET A 59 -0.27 4.08 22.22
C MET A 59 -0.67 3.10 23.35
N GLY A 60 0.10 2.01 23.55
CA GLY A 60 -0.15 1.06 24.65
C GLY A 60 -1.32 0.09 24.44
N GLY A 61 -1.41 -0.57 23.28
CA GLY A 61 -2.40 -1.64 23.00
C GLY A 61 -1.77 -2.86 22.31
N PHE A 62 -2.26 -4.05 22.68
CA PHE A 62 -1.65 -5.40 22.64
C PHE A 62 -1.16 -6.00 21.31
N GLY A 63 -0.04 -6.74 21.41
CA GLY A 63 0.43 -7.77 20.45
C GLY A 63 1.38 -7.24 19.38
N THR A 64 2.62 -7.69 19.24
CA THR A 64 3.19 -9.03 19.46
C THR A 64 4.64 -8.89 19.96
N GLN A 65 4.99 -9.72 20.95
CA GLN A 65 6.37 -10.18 21.14
C GLN A 65 6.80 -11.01 19.93
#